data_AF-A0A261QKZ1-F1
#
_entry.id   AF-A0A261QKZ1-F1
#
_cell.length_a   1.000
_cell.length_b   1.000
_cell.length_c   1.000
_cell.angle_alpha   90.00
_cell.angle_beta   90.00
_cell.angle_gamma   90.00
#
_symmetry.space_group_name_H-M   'P 1'
#
loop_
_entity.id
_entity.type
_entity.pdbx_description
1 polymer ?
#
loop_
_entity_poly.entity_id
_entity_poly.type
_entity_poly.pdbx_seq_one_letter_code
_entity_poly.pdbx_strand_id
1 'polypeptide(L)'
;MEITDMKTVIIDFRKNTMVPLPHYTQYHANKLKFIVKDNGVDADLSNIDKIIVSIRRADGVITQRLLQAEGNEITYDIGDEEQKVIGYAELTLHFLKMENVLFSKRLNVYFGEPFDTERHDHSILQELFIEVREVENVVAEVNGDACEKANDIDEVVSMMSEVDNKTNRQVNSAESIVAFNSISPDEDGHVIIDMDLSEFVTRQEVEEAKDAILSQIMDQSVNVKEYGAIGDGVFRKIKDVDPSITLAEVKELDPDANLDNSIDWYGIQKAIQLNNSIKVQGSFIIDRPLMIDKYHFSMVGTSNFATITNVGIGLPAIILGKNRSKLIEGTKLFNLRVFGTTIENEMSGHGIEVRMAANVFMSNCDFIGHGGNGLFSGVNHDFYISRLVNCRFEMNKDNGVLIEHYYAYQKIIFPL
;
A
#
# COMPACT_ATOMS: atom_id res chain seq x y z
N MET A 1 10.81 32.36 -19.08
CA MET A 1 10.63 30.95 -19.51
C MET A 1 10.72 30.13 -18.23
N GLU A 2 9.58 29.67 -17.73
CA GLU A 2 9.54 28.84 -16.52
C GLU A 2 10.15 27.48 -16.82
N ILE A 3 10.99 26.98 -15.90
CA ILE A 3 11.59 25.66 -16.01
C ILE A 3 10.49 24.64 -15.76
N THR A 4 10.09 23.89 -16.78
CA THR A 4 8.89 23.04 -16.72
C THR A 4 9.17 21.62 -16.23
N ASP A 5 10.38 21.08 -16.45
CA ASP A 5 10.72 19.72 -15.97
C ASP A 5 12.21 19.55 -15.64
N MET A 6 12.51 19.24 -14.37
CA MET A 6 13.85 18.88 -13.91
C MET A 6 13.82 17.47 -13.32
N LYS A 7 14.62 16.56 -13.88
CA LYS A 7 14.80 15.20 -13.33
C LYS A 7 16.15 15.09 -12.64
N THR A 8 16.22 14.27 -11.59
CA THR A 8 17.45 14.01 -10.83
C THR A 8 17.90 12.58 -11.01
N VAL A 9 19.18 12.39 -11.31
CA VAL A 9 19.83 11.10 -11.51
C VAL A 9 21.04 10.98 -10.59
N ILE A 10 21.12 9.88 -9.83
CA ILE A 10 22.27 9.58 -8.96
C ILE A 10 23.23 8.64 -9.72
N ILE A 11 24.47 9.09 -9.90
CA ILE A 11 25.54 8.31 -10.52
C ILE A 11 26.54 7.92 -9.45
N ASP A 12 26.67 6.62 -9.18
CA ASP A 12 27.72 6.08 -8.31
C ASP A 12 28.79 5.38 -9.15
N PHE A 13 30.06 5.80 -9.00
CA PHE A 13 31.17 5.24 -9.77
C PHE A 13 31.55 3.81 -9.35
N ARG A 14 31.31 3.41 -8.10
CA ARG A 14 31.71 2.10 -7.58
C ARG A 14 30.55 1.14 -7.39
N LYS A 15 29.37 1.65 -7.07
CA LYS A 15 28.18 0.81 -6.91
C LYS A 15 27.44 0.63 -8.22
N ASN A 16 26.85 -0.55 -8.39
CA ASN A 16 25.89 -0.76 -9.45
C ASN A 16 24.52 -0.19 -9.06
N THR A 17 24.34 1.12 -9.26
CA THR A 17 23.04 1.76 -9.09
C THR A 17 22.21 1.55 -10.35
N MET A 18 20.94 1.15 -10.17
CA MET A 18 19.94 1.29 -11.23
C MET A 18 19.71 2.78 -11.46
N VAL A 19 19.93 3.23 -12.69
CA VAL A 19 19.70 4.62 -13.06
C VAL A 19 18.29 4.71 -13.64
N PRO A 20 17.38 5.54 -13.07
CA PRO A 20 16.04 5.70 -13.62
C PRO A 20 16.13 6.24 -15.05
N LEU A 21 15.23 5.79 -15.93
CA LEU A 21 15.13 6.24 -17.32
C LEU A 21 14.39 7.59 -17.35
N PRO A 22 15.09 8.74 -17.56
CA PRO A 22 14.42 10.03 -17.60
C PRO A 22 13.62 10.14 -18.91
N HIS A 23 12.39 10.62 -18.79
CA HIS A 23 11.48 10.85 -19.91
C HIS A 23 11.23 12.35 -20.05
N TYR A 24 11.42 12.89 -21.25
CA TYR A 24 11.21 14.30 -21.56
C TYR A 24 10.34 14.47 -22.81
N THR A 25 9.61 15.58 -22.86
CA THR A 25 8.87 16.01 -24.06
C THR A 25 9.78 16.86 -24.95
N GLN A 26 9.76 16.66 -26.26
CA GLN A 26 10.56 17.45 -27.21
C GLN A 26 10.26 18.96 -27.12
N TYR A 27 11.28 19.78 -27.38
CA TYR A 27 11.23 21.26 -27.46
C TYR A 27 10.81 21.96 -26.16
N HIS A 28 10.85 21.26 -25.03
CA HIS A 28 10.64 21.84 -23.71
C HIS A 28 11.96 22.28 -23.06
N ALA A 29 11.85 23.14 -22.05
CA ALA A 29 12.96 23.59 -21.20
C ALA A 29 13.40 22.48 -20.23
N ASN A 30 13.93 21.38 -20.78
CA ASN A 30 14.26 20.17 -20.05
C ASN A 30 15.62 20.29 -19.36
N LYS A 31 15.66 19.99 -18.05
CA LYS A 31 16.90 19.95 -17.27
C LYS A 31 17.13 18.57 -16.66
N LEU A 32 18.38 18.14 -16.66
CA LEU A 32 18.82 16.91 -16.02
C LEU A 32 19.88 17.23 -14.97
N LYS A 33 19.57 16.93 -13.71
CA LYS A 33 20.48 17.11 -12.58
C LYS A 33 21.14 15.78 -12.23
N PHE A 34 22.47 15.77 -12.23
CA PHE A 34 23.26 14.62 -11.80
C PHE A 34 23.79 14.85 -10.38
N ILE A 35 23.60 13.86 -9.52
CA ILE A 35 24.24 13.79 -8.19
C ILE A 35 25.31 12.71 -8.26
N VAL A 36 26.57 13.11 -8.16
CA VAL A 36 27.70 12.20 -8.31
C VAL A 36 28.12 11.65 -6.94
N LYS A 37 28.26 10.33 -6.86
CA LYS A 37 28.66 9.61 -5.65
C LYS A 37 29.87 8.72 -5.91
N ASP A 38 30.71 8.55 -4.90
CA ASP A 38 31.76 7.54 -4.84
C ASP A 38 31.45 6.57 -3.68
N ASN A 39 30.94 5.39 -4.01
CA ASN A 39 30.61 4.34 -3.05
C ASN A 39 29.52 4.74 -2.02
N GLY A 40 28.51 5.49 -2.47
CA GLY A 40 27.37 5.96 -1.68
C GLY A 40 27.59 7.30 -0.96
N VAL A 41 28.82 7.83 -0.97
CA VAL A 41 29.16 9.14 -0.41
C VAL A 41 29.21 10.17 -1.55
N ASP A 42 28.84 11.42 -1.28
CA ASP A 42 28.92 12.49 -2.27
C ASP A 42 30.36 12.69 -2.75
N ALA A 43 30.55 12.66 -4.08
CA ALA A 43 31.87 12.71 -4.67
C ALA A 43 32.43 14.15 -4.63
N ASP A 44 33.71 14.29 -4.28
CA ASP A 44 34.41 15.56 -4.37
C ASP A 44 34.88 15.80 -5.82
N LEU A 45 34.23 16.74 -6.50
CA LEU A 45 34.54 17.12 -7.89
C LEU A 45 35.47 18.33 -7.99
N SER A 46 35.99 18.86 -6.87
CA SER A 46 36.85 20.06 -6.86
C SER A 46 38.14 19.94 -7.67
N ASN A 47 38.60 18.70 -7.87
CA ASN A 47 39.84 18.37 -8.59
C ASN A 47 39.61 17.99 -10.07
N ILE A 48 38.39 18.17 -10.60
CA ILE A 48 38.06 17.88 -12.00
C ILE A 48 38.16 19.18 -12.81
N ASP A 49 38.96 19.15 -13.88
CA ASP A 49 39.23 20.34 -14.70
C ASP A 49 38.04 20.67 -15.62
N LYS A 50 37.45 19.63 -16.22
CA LYS A 50 36.34 19.76 -17.17
C LYS A 50 35.38 18.60 -17.05
N ILE A 51 34.09 18.90 -17.17
CA ILE A 51 33.03 17.91 -17.26
C ILE A 51 32.35 18.10 -18.61
N ILE A 52 32.34 17.06 -19.44
CA ILE A 52 31.71 17.10 -20.76
C ILE A 52 30.57 16.10 -20.75
N VAL A 53 29.36 16.54 -21.13
CA VAL A 53 28.27 15.62 -21.45
C VAL A 53 28.31 15.32 -22.93
N SER A 54 28.22 14.04 -23.27
CA SER A 54 28.10 13.54 -24.62
C SER A 54 26.76 12.82 -24.74
N ILE A 55 25.91 13.24 -25.67
CA ILE A 55 24.63 12.61 -25.94
C ILE A 55 24.59 12.11 -27.38
N ARG A 56 24.29 10.83 -27.56
CA ARG A 56 24.08 10.19 -28.86
C ARG A 56 22.59 9.99 -29.06
N ARG A 57 22.00 10.71 -30.01
CA ARG A 57 20.58 10.60 -30.38
C ARG A 57 20.28 9.28 -31.08
N ALA A 58 18.99 9.00 -31.26
CA ALA A 58 18.49 7.81 -31.98
C ALA A 58 18.96 7.74 -33.45
N ASP A 59 19.18 8.90 -34.10
CA ASP A 59 19.73 8.99 -35.47
C ASP A 59 21.26 8.83 -35.51
N GLY A 60 21.92 8.64 -34.37
CA GLY A 60 23.35 8.43 -34.25
C GLY A 60 24.18 9.71 -34.18
N VAL A 61 23.57 10.89 -34.27
CA VAL A 61 24.29 12.17 -34.11
C VAL A 61 24.70 12.35 -32.66
N ILE A 62 25.95 12.78 -32.46
CA ILE A 62 26.54 13.00 -31.14
C ILE A 62 26.72 14.49 -30.92
N THR A 63 26.13 15.00 -29.84
CA THR A 63 26.31 16.38 -29.38
C THR A 63 27.07 16.38 -28.07
N GLN A 64 27.96 17.36 -27.89
CA GLN A 64 28.77 17.51 -26.68
C GLN A 64 28.62 18.91 -26.09
N ARG A 65 28.49 19.00 -24.77
CA ARG A 65 28.49 20.28 -24.04
C ARG A 65 29.43 20.24 -22.84
N LEU A 66 30.04 21.38 -22.55
CA LEU A 66 30.81 21.59 -21.33
C LEU A 66 29.85 21.94 -20.20
N LEU A 67 29.98 21.26 -19.06
CA LEU A 67 29.17 21.47 -17.87
C LEU A 67 30.04 21.99 -16.71
N GLN A 68 29.40 22.65 -15.77
CA GLN A 68 30.00 23.08 -14.50
C GLN A 68 29.38 22.27 -13.35
N ALA A 69 30.20 21.93 -12.36
CA ALA A 69 29.75 21.28 -11.14
C ALA A 69 29.61 22.32 -10.02
N GLU A 70 28.56 22.16 -9.21
CA GLU A 70 28.35 22.86 -7.95
C GLU A 70 28.42 21.82 -6.83
N GLY A 71 29.60 21.67 -6.21
CA GLY A 71 29.86 20.58 -5.29
C GLY A 71 29.89 19.23 -6.02
N ASN A 72 28.99 18.31 -5.62
CA ASN A 72 28.81 17.00 -6.26
C ASN A 72 27.66 16.98 -7.28
N GLU A 73 27.04 18.13 -7.54
CA GLU A 73 25.89 18.26 -8.41
C GLU A 73 26.29 18.88 -9.76
N ILE A 74 25.73 18.34 -10.85
CA ILE A 74 25.96 18.84 -12.21
C ILE A 74 24.60 19.03 -12.86
N THR A 75 24.34 20.23 -13.39
CA THR A 75 23.09 20.51 -14.10
C THR A 75 23.35 20.56 -15.60
N TYR A 76 22.55 19.81 -16.36
CA TYR A 76 22.59 19.79 -17.81
C TYR A 76 21.28 20.34 -18.39
N ASP A 77 21.38 21.47 -19.07
CA ASP A 77 20.30 22.06 -19.86
C ASP A 77 20.27 21.42 -21.25
N ILE A 78 19.24 20.61 -21.52
CA ILE A 78 19.09 19.88 -22.78
C ILE A 78 18.57 20.86 -23.84
N GLY A 79 19.32 21.10 -24.90
CA GLY A 79 18.91 22.02 -25.97
C GLY A 79 18.10 21.36 -27.09
N ASP A 80 17.67 22.19 -28.04
CA ASP A 80 16.80 21.78 -29.14
C ASP A 80 17.47 20.76 -30.08
N GLU A 81 18.77 20.88 -30.31
CA GLU A 81 19.51 19.94 -31.15
C GLU A 81 19.52 18.54 -30.54
N GLU A 82 19.68 18.43 -29.22
CA GLU A 82 19.65 17.13 -28.54
C GLU A 82 18.26 16.48 -28.58
N GLN A 83 17.21 17.30 -28.55
CA GLN A 83 15.82 16.86 -28.54
C GLN A 83 15.24 16.64 -29.93
N LYS A 84 15.96 16.95 -31.02
CA LYS A 84 15.42 17.00 -32.39
C LYS A 84 14.77 15.70 -32.89
N VAL A 85 15.20 14.54 -32.40
CA VAL A 85 14.72 13.23 -32.85
C VAL A 85 14.06 12.48 -31.68
N ILE A 86 12.85 11.97 -31.93
CA ILE A 86 12.07 11.20 -30.96
C ILE A 86 12.77 9.85 -30.72
N GLY A 87 12.76 9.38 -29.47
CA GLY A 87 13.25 8.07 -29.08
C GLY A 87 14.34 8.11 -28.02
N TYR A 88 15.07 7.00 -27.91
CA TYR A 88 16.13 6.84 -26.92
C TYR A 88 17.43 7.53 -27.38
N ALA A 89 18.01 8.30 -26.46
CA ALA A 89 19.35 8.87 -26.57
C ALA A 89 20.24 8.30 -25.46
N GLU A 90 21.51 8.04 -25.80
CA GLU A 90 22.52 7.55 -24.86
C GLU A 90 23.38 8.73 -24.38
N LEU A 91 23.37 9.01 -23.09
CA LEU A 91 24.09 10.08 -22.43
C LEU A 91 25.26 9.52 -21.62
N THR A 92 26.44 10.14 -21.75
CA THR A 92 27.63 9.82 -20.94
C THR A 92 28.29 11.11 -20.46
N LEU A 93 28.69 11.16 -19.18
CA LEU A 93 29.52 12.23 -18.63
C LEU A 93 30.99 11.83 -18.67
N HIS A 94 31.83 12.75 -19.13
CA HIS A 94 33.29 12.61 -19.16
C HIS A 94 33.87 13.58 -18.13
N PHE A 95 34.60 13.06 -17.16
CA PHE A 95 35.30 13.82 -16.14
C PHE A 95 36.78 13.84 -16.49
N LEU A 96 37.30 15.01 -16.83
CA LEU A 96 38.68 15.18 -17.26
C LEU A 96 39.52 15.80 -16.14
N LYS A 97 40.67 15.20 -15.86
CA LYS A 97 41.69 15.72 -14.95
C LYS A 97 43.06 15.51 -15.59
N MET A 98 43.70 16.59 -16.02
CA MET A 98 44.93 16.56 -16.81
C MET A 98 44.77 15.66 -18.05
N GLU A 99 45.53 14.56 -18.15
CA GLU A 99 45.48 13.59 -19.24
C GLU A 99 44.55 12.40 -18.95
N ASN A 100 43.99 12.32 -17.74
CA ASN A 100 43.11 11.22 -17.35
C ASN A 100 41.65 11.58 -17.65
N VAL A 101 40.93 10.60 -18.21
CA VAL A 101 39.50 10.69 -18.49
C VAL A 101 38.79 9.57 -17.75
N LEU A 102 37.80 9.94 -16.94
CA LEU A 102 36.87 9.03 -16.31
C LEU A 102 35.50 9.17 -16.97
N PHE A 103 34.86 8.05 -17.30
CA PHE A 103 33.54 8.03 -17.93
C PHE A 103 32.49 7.59 -16.90
N SER A 104 31.33 8.25 -16.89
CA SER A 104 30.17 7.72 -16.20
C SER A 104 29.66 6.46 -16.89
N LYS A 105 28.75 5.75 -16.22
CA LYS A 105 27.90 4.78 -16.90
C LYS A 105 27.06 5.49 -17.97
N ARG A 106 26.75 4.76 -19.02
CA ARG A 106 25.82 5.18 -20.06
C ARG A 106 24.42 5.26 -19.46
N LEU A 107 23.77 6.41 -19.65
CA LEU A 107 22.42 6.68 -19.23
C LEU A 107 21.54 6.75 -20.47
N ASN A 108 20.45 6.00 -20.51
CA ASN A 108 19.44 6.21 -21.54
C ASN A 108 18.49 7.32 -21.10
N VAL A 109 18.14 8.20 -22.02
CA VAL A 109 17.14 9.25 -21.87
C VAL A 109 16.14 9.08 -23.02
N TYR A 110 14.85 9.21 -22.75
CA TYR A 110 13.83 9.12 -23.80
C TYR A 110 13.22 10.49 -24.08
N PHE A 111 13.17 10.86 -25.36
CA PHE A 111 12.46 12.05 -25.85
C PHE A 111 11.17 11.61 -26.53
N GLY A 112 10.02 11.96 -25.92
CA GLY A 112 8.69 11.72 -26.46
C GLY A 112 8.21 12.84 -27.38
N GLU A 113 7.16 12.55 -28.13
CA GLU A 113 6.51 13.52 -29.02
C GLU A 113 6.14 14.82 -28.27
N PRO A 114 6.30 15.99 -28.92
CA PRO A 114 5.77 17.22 -28.36
C PRO A 114 4.26 17.08 -28.23
N PHE A 115 3.68 17.60 -27.15
CA PHE A 115 2.22 17.66 -27.06
C PHE A 115 1.71 18.52 -28.23
N ASP A 116 0.90 17.92 -29.11
CA ASP A 116 0.29 18.64 -30.23
C ASP A 116 -0.75 19.61 -29.68
N THR A 117 -0.32 20.83 -29.37
CA THR A 117 -1.22 21.90 -28.91
C THR A 117 -2.04 22.50 -30.05
N GLU A 118 -1.82 22.12 -31.30
CA GLU A 118 -2.47 22.75 -32.47
C GLU A 118 -3.68 21.99 -33.02
N ARG A 119 -4.07 20.82 -32.46
CA ARG A 119 -5.20 20.03 -32.99
C ARG A 119 -6.21 19.48 -32.00
N HIS A 120 -6.15 19.83 -30.72
CA HIS A 120 -7.20 19.46 -29.79
C HIS A 120 -8.08 20.66 -29.46
N ASP A 121 -9.12 20.75 -30.29
CA ASP A 121 -10.39 21.40 -30.03
C ASP A 121 -10.67 21.42 -28.51
N HIS A 122 -10.68 22.61 -27.92
CA HIS A 122 -10.94 22.80 -26.49
C HIS A 122 -12.32 22.27 -26.07
N SER A 123 -13.14 21.80 -27.02
CA SER A 123 -14.38 21.06 -26.83
C SER A 123 -14.18 19.79 -26.00
N ILE A 124 -13.10 19.02 -26.19
CA ILE A 124 -12.88 17.78 -25.41
C ILE A 124 -12.53 18.11 -23.97
N LEU A 125 -11.70 19.13 -23.72
CA LEU A 125 -11.42 19.55 -22.34
C LEU A 125 -12.65 20.18 -21.68
N GLN A 126 -13.50 20.89 -22.44
CA GLN A 126 -14.77 21.41 -21.94
C GLN A 126 -15.79 20.29 -21.66
N GLU A 127 -15.89 19.27 -22.52
CA GLU A 127 -16.68 18.06 -22.28
C GLU A 127 -16.13 17.31 -21.08
N LEU A 128 -14.80 17.19 -20.92
CA LEU A 128 -14.19 16.58 -19.75
C LEU A 128 -14.47 17.38 -18.48
N PHE A 129 -14.50 18.72 -18.53
CA PHE A 129 -14.89 19.53 -17.37
C PHE A 129 -16.40 19.45 -17.08
N ILE A 130 -17.24 19.27 -18.09
CA ILE A 130 -18.68 19.04 -17.92
C ILE A 130 -18.91 17.65 -17.32
N GLU A 131 -18.25 16.63 -17.85
CA GLU A 131 -18.34 15.23 -17.43
C GLU A 131 -17.71 15.04 -16.04
N VAL A 132 -16.57 15.67 -15.73
CA VAL A 132 -16.00 15.69 -14.37
C VAL A 132 -16.93 16.41 -13.42
N ARG A 133 -17.63 17.47 -13.83
CA ARG A 133 -18.61 18.17 -12.96
C ARG A 133 -19.89 17.36 -12.77
N GLU A 134 -20.32 16.61 -13.78
CA GLU A 134 -21.43 15.66 -13.68
C GLU A 134 -21.05 14.46 -12.80
N VAL A 135 -19.83 13.92 -12.95
CA VAL A 135 -19.26 12.90 -12.07
C VAL A 135 -19.05 13.44 -10.67
N GLU A 136 -18.61 14.68 -10.47
CA GLU A 136 -18.53 15.31 -9.14
C GLU A 136 -19.91 15.45 -8.51
N ASN A 137 -20.95 15.77 -9.28
CA ASN A 137 -22.32 15.82 -8.78
C ASN A 137 -22.85 14.43 -8.43
N VAL A 138 -22.61 13.41 -9.27
CA VAL A 138 -22.98 12.02 -9.01
C VAL A 138 -22.17 11.45 -7.83
N VAL A 139 -20.89 11.78 -7.73
CA VAL A 139 -20.02 11.41 -6.61
C VAL A 139 -20.40 12.17 -5.35
N ALA A 140 -20.90 13.40 -5.43
CA ALA A 140 -21.46 14.12 -4.29
C ALA A 140 -22.78 13.52 -3.82
N GLU A 141 -23.62 13.02 -4.73
CA GLU A 141 -24.87 12.29 -4.42
C GLU A 141 -24.56 10.90 -3.82
N VAL A 142 -23.65 10.15 -4.44
CA VAL A 142 -23.18 8.84 -3.95
C VAL A 142 -22.38 8.99 -2.66
N ASN A 143 -21.60 10.06 -2.49
CA ASN A 143 -20.96 10.38 -1.21
C ASN A 143 -21.95 10.88 -0.18
N GLY A 144 -23.08 11.47 -0.57
CA GLY A 144 -24.18 11.76 0.35
C GLY A 144 -24.72 10.48 0.96
N ASP A 145 -25.10 9.51 0.12
CA ASP A 145 -25.62 8.21 0.54
C ASP A 145 -24.55 7.33 1.22
N ALA A 146 -23.29 7.41 0.78
CA ALA A 146 -22.17 6.68 1.38
C ALA A 146 -21.70 7.32 2.68
N CYS A 147 -21.81 8.64 2.86
CA CYS A 147 -21.53 9.33 4.10
C CYS A 147 -22.66 9.10 5.12
N GLU A 148 -23.92 9.00 4.68
CA GLU A 148 -25.02 8.58 5.55
C GLU A 148 -24.81 7.13 6.05
N LYS A 149 -24.43 6.21 5.15
CA LYS A 149 -24.06 4.83 5.53
C LYS A 149 -22.75 4.73 6.32
N ALA A 150 -21.79 5.62 6.07
CA ALA A 150 -20.55 5.67 6.85
C ALA A 150 -20.80 6.25 8.24
N ASN A 151 -21.72 7.22 8.39
CA ASN A 151 -22.18 7.69 9.68
C ASN A 151 -22.92 6.60 10.45
N ASP A 152 -23.72 5.75 9.78
CA ASP A 152 -24.32 4.57 10.41
C ASP A 152 -23.24 3.58 10.89
N ILE A 153 -22.16 3.41 10.12
CA ILE A 153 -21.02 2.56 10.50
C ILE A 153 -20.22 3.20 11.64
N ASP A 154 -20.00 4.51 11.62
CA ASP A 154 -19.32 5.24 12.70
C ASP A 154 -20.17 5.26 13.97
N GLU A 155 -21.49 5.30 13.86
CA GLU A 155 -22.41 5.12 15.00
C GLU A 155 -22.25 3.70 15.57
N VAL A 156 -22.24 2.66 14.73
CA VAL A 156 -21.98 1.29 15.16
C VAL A 156 -20.59 1.14 15.77
N VAL A 157 -19.55 1.78 15.23
CA VAL A 157 -18.18 1.75 15.76
C VAL A 157 -18.06 2.55 17.06
N SER A 158 -18.81 3.64 17.21
CA SER A 158 -18.89 4.40 18.46
C SER A 158 -19.61 3.59 19.55
N MET A 159 -20.66 2.86 19.19
CA MET A 159 -21.33 1.89 20.06
C MET A 159 -20.37 0.76 20.45
N MET A 160 -19.57 0.23 19.52
CA MET A 160 -18.53 -0.76 19.82
C MET A 160 -17.49 -0.19 20.80
N SER A 161 -17.02 1.04 20.58
CA SER A 161 -16.06 1.69 21.46
C SER A 161 -16.66 2.00 22.84
N GLU A 162 -17.96 2.29 22.95
CA GLU A 162 -18.65 2.44 24.22
C GLU A 162 -18.82 1.10 24.96
N VAL A 163 -19.14 0.02 24.24
CA VAL A 163 -19.21 -1.34 24.80
C VAL A 163 -17.83 -1.76 25.28
N ASP A 164 -16.79 -1.59 24.47
CA ASP A 164 -15.40 -1.91 24.84
C ASP A 164 -14.91 -1.06 26.01
N ASN A 165 -15.25 0.23 26.06
CA ASN A 165 -14.93 1.09 27.20
C ASN A 165 -15.69 0.71 28.46
N LYS A 166 -16.93 0.22 28.37
CA LYS A 166 -17.68 -0.32 29.52
C LYS A 166 -17.07 -1.63 30.00
N THR A 167 -16.77 -2.55 29.09
CA THR A 167 -16.11 -3.82 29.38
C THR A 167 -14.74 -3.59 30.02
N ASN A 168 -13.93 -2.66 29.49
CA ASN A 168 -12.61 -2.34 30.04
C ASN A 168 -12.66 -1.58 31.37
N ARG A 169 -13.67 -0.72 31.60
CA ARG A 169 -13.90 -0.14 32.93
C ARG A 169 -14.28 -1.22 33.94
N GLN A 170 -15.04 -2.23 33.53
CA GLN A 170 -15.43 -3.35 34.39
C GLN A 170 -14.30 -4.36 34.64
N VAL A 171 -13.45 -4.65 33.66
CA VAL A 171 -12.27 -5.52 33.82
C VAL A 171 -11.21 -4.85 34.71
N ASN A 172 -10.94 -3.56 34.53
CA ASN A 172 -10.03 -2.82 35.41
C ASN A 172 -10.61 -2.58 36.81
N SER A 173 -11.95 -2.47 36.95
CA SER A 173 -12.58 -2.47 38.28
C SER A 173 -12.66 -3.87 38.90
N ALA A 174 -12.67 -4.95 38.12
CA ALA A 174 -12.58 -6.32 38.61
C ALA A 174 -11.17 -6.66 39.13
N GLU A 175 -10.12 -6.11 38.51
CA GLU A 175 -8.76 -6.19 39.05
C GLU A 175 -8.53 -5.26 40.26
N SER A 176 -9.24 -4.13 40.32
CA SER A 176 -9.03 -3.13 41.37
C SER A 176 -10.06 -3.13 42.51
N ILE A 177 -11.17 -3.87 42.40
CA ILE A 177 -12.23 -3.99 43.41
C ILE A 177 -12.78 -5.43 43.37
N VAL A 178 -12.03 -6.37 43.95
CA VAL A 178 -12.69 -7.49 44.62
C VAL A 178 -13.29 -6.92 45.90
N ALA A 179 -14.47 -6.31 45.81
CA ALA A 179 -15.26 -5.96 46.98
C ALA A 179 -15.78 -7.28 47.55
N PHE A 180 -15.01 -7.86 48.47
CA PHE A 180 -15.45 -9.00 49.27
C PHE A 180 -16.68 -8.57 50.07
N ASN A 181 -17.88 -8.96 49.63
CA ASN A 181 -19.12 -8.58 50.29
C ASN A 181 -19.20 -9.14 51.72
N SER A 182 -18.55 -10.29 51.98
CA SER A 182 -18.11 -10.69 53.32
C SER A 182 -17.11 -11.85 53.21
N ILE A 183 -16.18 -11.93 54.17
CA ILE A 183 -15.34 -13.11 54.40
C ILE A 183 -15.80 -13.67 55.75
N SER A 184 -16.63 -14.70 55.72
CA SER A 184 -17.14 -15.35 56.93
C SER A 184 -16.77 -16.84 56.88
N PRO A 185 -16.12 -17.39 57.92
CA PRO A 185 -15.98 -18.83 58.02
C PRO A 185 -17.35 -19.47 58.27
N ASP A 186 -17.62 -20.59 57.61
CA ASP A 186 -18.79 -21.40 57.90
C ASP A 186 -18.64 -22.13 59.25
N GLU A 187 -19.68 -22.87 59.65
CA GLU A 187 -19.72 -23.58 60.93
C GLU A 187 -18.61 -24.65 61.07
N ASP A 188 -18.01 -25.08 59.95
CA ASP A 188 -16.92 -26.06 59.89
C ASP A 188 -15.53 -25.42 59.74
N GLY A 189 -15.46 -24.08 59.68
CA GLY A 189 -14.21 -23.32 59.59
C GLY A 189 -13.69 -23.13 58.17
N HIS A 190 -14.49 -23.40 57.14
CA HIS A 190 -14.14 -23.08 55.75
C HIS A 190 -14.47 -21.63 55.43
N VAL A 191 -13.55 -20.93 54.77
CA VAL A 191 -13.79 -19.55 54.32
C VAL A 191 -14.59 -19.58 53.03
N ILE A 192 -15.85 -19.11 53.08
CA ILE A 192 -16.67 -18.92 51.89
C ILE A 192 -16.47 -17.49 51.40
N ILE A 193 -16.02 -17.36 50.15
CA ILE A 193 -15.89 -16.06 49.47
C ILE A 193 -17.10 -15.91 48.55
N ASP A 194 -18.03 -15.03 48.94
CA ASP A 194 -19.21 -14.72 48.15
C ASP A 194 -18.86 -13.58 47.18
N MET A 195 -18.58 -13.92 45.92
CA MET A 195 -18.31 -12.95 44.85
C MET A 195 -19.57 -12.71 44.05
N ASP A 196 -20.05 -11.47 44.03
CA ASP A 196 -21.13 -11.07 43.12
C ASP A 196 -20.58 -10.96 41.70
N LEU A 197 -20.86 -11.98 40.88
CA LEU A 197 -20.44 -12.06 39.49
C LEU A 197 -21.49 -11.48 38.52
N SER A 198 -22.57 -10.87 39.01
CA SER A 198 -23.68 -10.40 38.17
C SER A 198 -23.33 -9.22 37.24
N GLU A 199 -22.25 -8.49 37.51
CA GLU A 199 -21.74 -7.41 36.65
C GLU A 199 -20.59 -7.85 35.72
N PHE A 200 -20.12 -9.09 35.80
CA PHE A 200 -19.10 -9.59 34.87
C PHE A 200 -19.76 -9.96 33.56
N VAL A 201 -19.43 -9.23 32.49
CA VAL A 201 -19.73 -9.66 31.12
C VAL A 201 -19.13 -11.05 30.95
N THR A 202 -20.00 -12.03 30.79
CA THR A 202 -19.58 -13.41 30.64
C THR A 202 -18.85 -13.55 29.31
N ARG A 203 -17.89 -14.46 29.24
CA ARG A 203 -17.23 -14.83 27.97
C ARG A 203 -18.25 -15.19 26.88
N GLN A 204 -19.40 -15.71 27.29
CA GLN A 204 -20.52 -16.01 26.40
C GLN A 204 -21.13 -14.75 25.79
N GLU A 205 -21.42 -13.72 26.58
CA GLU A 205 -21.97 -12.44 26.08
C GLU A 205 -21.00 -11.72 25.12
N VAL A 206 -19.69 -11.81 25.35
CA VAL A 206 -18.68 -11.27 24.42
C VAL A 206 -18.68 -12.02 23.09
N GLU A 207 -18.74 -13.36 23.12
CA GLU A 207 -18.82 -14.16 21.89
C GLU A 207 -20.15 -13.94 21.16
N GLU A 208 -21.28 -13.79 21.87
CA GLU A 208 -22.58 -13.47 21.28
C GLU A 208 -22.58 -12.09 20.61
N ALA A 209 -22.00 -11.06 21.24
CA ALA A 209 -21.86 -9.73 20.65
C ALA A 209 -20.98 -9.75 19.40
N LYS A 210 -19.86 -10.49 19.44
CA LYS A 210 -18.96 -10.67 18.30
C LYS A 210 -19.64 -11.39 17.14
N ASP A 211 -20.40 -12.44 17.40
CA ASP A 211 -21.16 -13.16 16.39
C ASP A 211 -22.24 -12.26 15.76
N ALA A 212 -22.91 -11.43 16.56
CA ALA A 212 -23.89 -10.44 16.07
C ALA A 212 -23.24 -9.39 15.15
N ILE A 213 -22.10 -8.82 15.53
CA ILE A 213 -21.36 -7.84 14.73
C ILE A 213 -20.86 -8.47 13.44
N LEU A 214 -20.30 -9.69 13.49
CA LEU A 214 -19.85 -10.40 12.31
C LEU A 214 -21.02 -10.67 11.36
N SER A 215 -22.20 -11.04 11.88
CA SER A 215 -23.41 -11.21 11.09
C SER A 215 -23.81 -9.91 10.38
N GLN A 216 -23.79 -8.77 11.07
CA GLN A 216 -24.13 -7.48 10.48
C GLN A 216 -23.15 -7.07 9.36
N ILE A 217 -21.85 -7.24 9.58
CA ILE A 217 -20.83 -6.97 8.54
C ILE A 217 -21.05 -7.90 7.34
N MET A 218 -21.36 -9.17 7.60
CA MET A 218 -21.61 -10.17 6.56
C MET A 218 -22.84 -9.84 5.70
N ASP A 219 -23.90 -9.33 6.31
CA ASP A 219 -25.12 -8.91 5.62
C ASP A 219 -24.88 -7.68 4.73
N GLN A 220 -23.98 -6.78 5.14
CA GLN A 220 -23.58 -5.59 4.37
C GLN A 220 -22.50 -5.88 3.32
N SER A 221 -21.87 -7.06 3.36
CA SER A 221 -20.74 -7.40 2.48
C SER A 221 -21.17 -8.04 1.16
N VAL A 222 -20.59 -7.57 0.05
CA VAL A 222 -20.88 -8.09 -1.30
C VAL A 222 -19.96 -9.26 -1.64
N ASN A 223 -20.50 -10.31 -2.29
CA ASN A 223 -19.70 -11.49 -2.63
C ASN A 223 -18.75 -11.18 -3.77
N VAL A 224 -17.46 -11.46 -3.61
CA VAL A 224 -16.49 -11.30 -4.70
C VAL A 224 -16.84 -12.11 -5.95
N LYS A 225 -17.63 -13.19 -5.80
CA LYS A 225 -18.12 -14.00 -6.92
C LYS A 225 -19.11 -13.25 -7.82
N GLU A 226 -19.78 -12.21 -7.30
CA GLU A 226 -20.65 -11.34 -8.11
C GLU A 226 -19.83 -10.51 -9.12
N TYR A 227 -18.52 -10.43 -8.93
CA TYR A 227 -17.59 -9.71 -9.80
C TYR A 227 -16.70 -10.64 -10.64
N GLY A 228 -17.05 -11.93 -10.73
CA GLY A 228 -16.39 -12.90 -11.59
C GLY A 228 -15.33 -13.76 -10.91
N ALA A 229 -15.02 -13.54 -9.62
CA ALA A 229 -14.13 -14.44 -8.89
C ALA A 229 -14.75 -15.85 -8.76
N ILE A 230 -13.93 -16.89 -8.83
CA ILE A 230 -14.39 -18.29 -8.75
C ILE A 230 -14.17 -18.84 -7.34
N GLY A 231 -12.96 -18.65 -6.80
CA GLY A 231 -12.58 -19.12 -5.48
C GLY A 231 -12.50 -20.65 -5.33
N ASP A 232 -12.09 -21.37 -6.39
CA ASP A 232 -11.89 -22.83 -6.38
C ASP A 232 -10.45 -23.27 -6.07
N GLY A 233 -9.53 -22.32 -5.88
CA GLY A 233 -8.11 -22.56 -5.62
C GLY A 233 -7.31 -22.97 -6.86
N VAL A 234 -7.85 -22.74 -8.06
CA VAL A 234 -7.18 -23.04 -9.33
C VAL A 234 -6.89 -21.75 -10.10
N PHE A 235 -5.63 -21.56 -10.50
CA PHE A 235 -5.26 -20.41 -11.31
C PHE A 235 -5.93 -20.51 -12.68
N ARG A 236 -6.71 -19.48 -13.03
CA ARG A 236 -7.38 -19.35 -14.33
C ARG A 236 -7.20 -17.94 -14.85
N LYS A 237 -6.87 -17.83 -16.14
CA LYS A 237 -6.67 -16.56 -16.79
C LYS A 237 -8.00 -15.89 -17.08
N ILE A 238 -8.06 -14.57 -17.00
CA ILE A 238 -9.26 -13.77 -17.33
C ILE A 238 -9.80 -14.17 -18.72
N LYS A 239 -8.94 -14.18 -19.75
CA LYS A 239 -9.34 -14.51 -21.13
C LYS A 239 -9.90 -15.92 -21.32
N ASP A 240 -9.53 -16.86 -20.46
CA ASP A 240 -9.93 -18.27 -20.59
C ASP A 240 -11.28 -18.53 -19.89
N VAL A 241 -11.67 -17.65 -18.96
CA VAL A 241 -12.89 -17.80 -18.15
C VAL A 241 -14.01 -16.91 -18.66
N ASP A 242 -13.72 -15.63 -18.89
CA ASP A 242 -14.72 -14.65 -19.30
C ASP A 242 -14.17 -13.76 -20.43
N PRO A 243 -14.44 -14.12 -21.70
CA PRO A 243 -13.97 -13.37 -22.85
C PRO A 243 -14.70 -12.03 -23.05
N SER A 244 -15.72 -11.71 -22.24
CA SER A 244 -16.38 -10.41 -22.29
C SER A 244 -15.57 -9.32 -21.59
N ILE A 245 -14.69 -9.70 -20.65
CA ILE A 245 -13.81 -8.77 -19.95
C ILE A 245 -12.74 -8.27 -20.92
N THR A 246 -12.65 -6.95 -21.08
CA THR A 246 -11.73 -6.32 -22.04
C THR A 246 -10.40 -5.95 -21.39
N LEU A 247 -9.34 -5.85 -22.20
CA LEU A 247 -8.03 -5.37 -21.71
C LEU A 247 -8.11 -3.95 -21.13
N ALA A 248 -8.98 -3.10 -21.69
CA ALA A 248 -9.18 -1.74 -21.20
C ALA A 248 -9.74 -1.75 -19.77
N GLU A 249 -10.81 -2.52 -19.53
CA GLU A 249 -11.43 -2.69 -18.22
C GLU A 249 -10.44 -3.24 -17.17
N VAL A 250 -9.63 -4.23 -17.54
CA VAL A 250 -8.60 -4.76 -16.63
C VAL A 250 -7.54 -3.71 -16.30
N LYS A 251 -7.19 -2.84 -17.27
CA LYS A 251 -6.21 -1.76 -17.09
C LYS A 251 -6.72 -0.58 -16.29
N GLU A 252 -8.03 -0.39 -16.20
CA GLU A 252 -8.64 0.58 -15.27
C GLU A 252 -8.41 0.17 -13.81
N LEU A 253 -8.31 -1.14 -13.53
CA LEU A 253 -7.99 -1.65 -12.19
C LEU A 253 -6.49 -1.50 -11.87
N ASP A 254 -5.64 -1.86 -12.84
CA ASP A 254 -4.18 -1.79 -12.72
C ASP A 254 -3.55 -1.64 -14.12
N PRO A 255 -2.83 -0.54 -14.42
CA PRO A 255 -2.26 -0.27 -15.75
C PRO A 255 -1.34 -1.36 -16.31
N ASP A 256 -0.68 -2.11 -15.44
CA ASP A 256 0.25 -3.18 -15.80
C ASP A 256 -0.45 -4.54 -15.99
N ALA A 257 -1.77 -4.60 -15.76
CA ALA A 257 -2.53 -5.83 -15.86
C ALA A 257 -2.86 -6.17 -17.31
N ASN A 258 -3.08 -7.45 -17.53
CA ASN A 258 -3.40 -8.03 -18.83
C ASN A 258 -4.36 -9.22 -18.66
N LEU A 259 -4.88 -9.74 -19.78
CA LEU A 259 -5.87 -10.81 -19.77
C LEU A 259 -5.30 -12.20 -19.43
N ASP A 260 -3.97 -12.34 -19.28
CA ASP A 260 -3.33 -13.54 -18.74
C ASP A 260 -3.28 -13.54 -17.20
N ASN A 261 -3.69 -12.46 -16.52
CA ASN A 261 -3.78 -12.41 -15.07
C ASN A 261 -4.94 -13.26 -14.51
N SER A 262 -4.92 -13.52 -13.20
CA SER A 262 -5.92 -14.34 -12.52
C SER A 262 -7.31 -13.70 -12.55
N ILE A 263 -8.33 -14.50 -12.89
CA ILE A 263 -9.74 -14.09 -12.77
C ILE A 263 -10.14 -13.82 -11.31
N ASP A 264 -9.55 -14.55 -10.36
CA ASP A 264 -9.81 -14.33 -8.93
C ASP A 264 -9.24 -12.99 -8.47
N TRP A 265 -8.05 -12.62 -8.94
CA TRP A 265 -7.49 -11.29 -8.66
C TRP A 265 -8.41 -10.20 -9.22
N TYR A 266 -8.80 -10.32 -10.50
CA TYR A 266 -9.68 -9.35 -11.15
C TYR A 266 -11.00 -9.17 -10.39
N GLY A 267 -11.68 -10.27 -10.06
CA GLY A 267 -12.97 -10.21 -9.37
C GLY A 267 -12.86 -9.61 -7.97
N ILE A 268 -11.80 -9.93 -7.22
CA ILE A 268 -11.55 -9.33 -5.91
C ILE A 268 -11.20 -7.85 -6.04
N GLN A 269 -10.30 -7.47 -6.95
CA GLN A 269 -9.89 -6.07 -7.15
C GLN A 269 -11.08 -5.19 -7.58
N LYS A 270 -11.92 -5.70 -8.48
CA LYS A 270 -13.16 -5.02 -8.90
C LYS A 270 -14.14 -4.86 -7.74
N ALA A 271 -14.30 -5.89 -6.91
CA ALA A 271 -15.14 -5.82 -5.71
C ALA A 271 -14.62 -4.77 -4.71
N ILE A 272 -13.31 -4.67 -4.51
CA ILE A 272 -12.65 -3.67 -3.67
C ILE A 272 -12.96 -2.25 -4.19
N GLN A 273 -12.83 -2.01 -5.50
CA GLN A 273 -13.11 -0.70 -6.07
C GLN A 273 -14.57 -0.27 -5.90
N LEU A 274 -15.51 -1.21 -5.98
CA LEU A 274 -16.94 -0.89 -5.96
C LEU A 274 -17.56 -0.88 -4.56
N ASN A 275 -16.96 -1.55 -3.56
CA ASN A 275 -17.57 -1.70 -2.23
C ASN A 275 -16.61 -1.36 -1.09
N ASN A 276 -17.16 -0.96 0.06
CA ASN A 276 -16.38 -0.75 1.29
C ASN A 276 -16.28 -2.02 2.15
N SER A 277 -17.13 -3.01 1.89
CA SER A 277 -17.05 -4.32 2.54
C SER A 277 -17.28 -5.45 1.54
N ILE A 278 -16.38 -6.42 1.52
CA ILE A 278 -16.48 -7.60 0.64
C ILE A 278 -16.40 -8.89 1.45
N LYS A 279 -17.11 -9.91 0.95
CA LYS A 279 -17.05 -11.26 1.48
C LYS A 279 -16.32 -12.19 0.52
N VAL A 280 -15.31 -12.89 1.04
CA VAL A 280 -14.53 -13.89 0.31
C VAL A 280 -14.89 -15.28 0.79
N GLN A 281 -15.40 -16.11 -0.13
CA GLN A 281 -15.81 -17.48 0.16
C GLN A 281 -15.14 -18.47 -0.80
N GLY A 282 -14.17 -19.21 -0.29
CA GLY A 282 -13.42 -20.21 -1.05
C GLY A 282 -11.91 -20.06 -0.92
N SER A 283 -11.19 -20.61 -1.90
CA SER A 283 -9.74 -20.48 -2.03
C SER A 283 -9.43 -19.67 -3.28
N PHE A 284 -8.73 -18.56 -3.15
CA PHE A 284 -8.45 -17.64 -4.24
C PHE A 284 -6.96 -17.63 -4.53
N ILE A 285 -6.62 -17.69 -5.81
CA ILE A 285 -5.24 -17.53 -6.27
C ILE A 285 -5.09 -16.15 -6.88
N ILE A 286 -4.23 -15.34 -6.27
CA ILE A 286 -3.91 -14.01 -6.77
C ILE A 286 -2.47 -13.99 -7.28
N ASP A 287 -2.28 -13.38 -8.43
CA ASP A 287 -1.00 -13.24 -9.12
C ASP A 287 -0.55 -11.79 -9.19
N ARG A 288 -1.30 -10.88 -8.58
CA ARG A 288 -1.00 -9.45 -8.48
C ARG A 288 -1.42 -8.89 -7.11
N PRO A 289 -0.86 -7.74 -6.70
CA PRO A 289 -1.31 -7.02 -5.51
C PRO A 289 -2.79 -6.62 -5.62
N LEU A 290 -3.49 -6.67 -4.48
CA LEU A 290 -4.78 -6.01 -4.28
C LEU A 290 -4.53 -4.58 -3.81
N MET A 291 -5.01 -3.63 -4.59
CA MET A 291 -4.91 -2.21 -4.30
C MET A 291 -6.14 -1.78 -3.51
N ILE A 292 -5.94 -1.34 -2.27
CA ILE A 292 -7.00 -0.81 -1.41
C ILE A 292 -6.79 0.70 -1.31
N ASP A 293 -7.58 1.45 -2.05
CA ASP A 293 -7.55 2.93 -2.05
C ASP A 293 -8.85 3.50 -1.48
N LYS A 294 -9.25 3.00 -0.30
CA LYS A 294 -10.51 3.35 0.35
C LYS A 294 -10.34 3.62 1.83
N TYR A 295 -11.14 4.54 2.32
CA TYR A 295 -11.33 4.79 3.74
C TYR A 295 -12.27 3.73 4.33
N HIS A 296 -11.91 3.12 5.46
CA HIS A 296 -12.71 2.09 6.14
C HIS A 296 -13.14 0.90 5.28
N PHE A 297 -12.17 0.14 4.76
CA PHE A 297 -12.43 -1.07 3.99
C PHE A 297 -12.46 -2.34 4.86
N SER A 298 -13.41 -3.25 4.62
CA SER A 298 -13.51 -4.54 5.31
C SER A 298 -13.48 -5.72 4.34
N MET A 299 -12.67 -6.73 4.64
CA MET A 299 -12.67 -8.02 3.92
C MET A 299 -12.93 -9.16 4.90
N VAL A 300 -14.00 -9.91 4.66
CA VAL A 300 -14.49 -10.94 5.58
C VAL A 300 -14.48 -12.32 4.92
N GLY A 301 -13.80 -13.28 5.56
CA GLY A 301 -13.89 -14.69 5.24
C GLY A 301 -15.17 -15.32 5.81
N THR A 302 -15.99 -15.94 4.96
CA THR A 302 -17.31 -16.47 5.37
C THR A 302 -17.31 -17.94 5.78
N SER A 303 -16.19 -18.63 5.59
CA SER A 303 -16.02 -20.04 5.91
C SER A 303 -14.92 -20.21 6.94
N ASN A 304 -14.84 -21.40 7.57
CA ASN A 304 -13.80 -21.70 8.54
C ASN A 304 -12.39 -21.38 8.03
N PHE A 305 -12.13 -21.36 6.70
CA PHE A 305 -10.91 -20.78 6.12
C PHE A 305 -11.15 -20.24 4.69
N ALA A 306 -11.50 -18.97 4.53
CA ALA A 306 -11.28 -18.31 3.25
C ALA A 306 -9.75 -18.16 3.04
N THR A 307 -9.23 -18.70 1.95
CA THR A 307 -7.77 -18.73 1.72
C THR A 307 -7.41 -17.85 0.54
N ILE A 308 -6.48 -16.93 0.74
CA ILE A 308 -5.89 -16.11 -0.33
C ILE A 308 -4.42 -16.53 -0.44
N THR A 309 -4.04 -17.07 -1.59
CA THR A 309 -2.68 -17.53 -1.86
C THR A 309 -2.07 -16.68 -2.97
N ASN A 310 -0.92 -16.07 -2.69
CA ASN A 310 -0.13 -15.43 -3.73
C ASN A 310 0.74 -16.47 -4.43
N VAL A 311 0.63 -16.53 -5.76
CA VAL A 311 1.46 -17.40 -6.62
C VAL A 311 2.49 -16.61 -7.44
N GLY A 312 2.48 -15.28 -7.32
CA GLY A 312 3.42 -14.40 -8.00
C GLY A 312 4.83 -14.53 -7.43
N ILE A 313 5.69 -15.27 -8.13
CA ILE A 313 7.13 -15.28 -7.84
C ILE A 313 7.68 -13.88 -8.13
N GLY A 314 7.96 -13.10 -7.09
CA GLY A 314 8.60 -11.79 -7.21
C GLY A 314 7.70 -10.56 -7.11
N LEU A 315 6.42 -10.71 -6.72
CA LEU A 315 5.58 -9.57 -6.37
C LEU A 315 5.50 -9.45 -4.85
N PRO A 316 6.05 -8.36 -4.26
CA PRO A 316 6.20 -8.28 -2.82
C PRO A 316 4.85 -8.22 -2.12
N ALA A 317 3.84 -7.48 -2.58
CA ALA A 317 2.64 -7.20 -1.77
C ALA A 317 1.32 -7.86 -2.25
N ILE A 318 0.50 -8.40 -1.34
CA ILE A 318 -0.93 -8.72 -1.61
C ILE A 318 -1.82 -7.52 -1.30
N ILE A 319 -1.50 -6.68 -0.31
CA ILE A 319 -2.35 -5.53 0.04
C ILE A 319 -1.47 -4.28 0.00
N LEU A 320 -1.85 -3.33 -0.85
CA LEU A 320 -1.19 -2.03 -0.98
C LEU A 320 -2.20 -0.91 -0.74
N GLY A 321 -1.94 -0.10 0.29
CA GLY A 321 -2.63 1.17 0.52
C GLY A 321 -1.95 2.28 -0.27
N LYS A 322 -2.62 2.85 -1.29
CA LYS A 322 -1.98 3.79 -2.24
C LYS A 322 -2.16 5.28 -1.87
N ASN A 323 -3.08 5.62 -0.97
CA ASN A 323 -3.41 7.02 -0.74
C ASN A 323 -2.38 7.74 0.14
N ARG A 324 -1.61 8.66 -0.47
CA ARG A 324 -0.57 9.45 0.23
C ARG A 324 -1.12 10.66 1.00
N SER A 325 -2.38 11.05 0.77
CA SER A 325 -2.95 12.31 1.27
C SER A 325 -4.13 12.16 2.23
N LYS A 326 -4.72 10.96 2.35
CA LYS A 326 -5.80 10.66 3.29
C LYS A 326 -5.39 9.43 4.11
N LEU A 327 -5.53 9.51 5.43
CA LEU A 327 -5.32 8.36 6.32
C LEU A 327 -6.17 7.19 5.82
N ILE A 328 -5.56 6.05 5.52
CA ILE A 328 -6.29 4.77 5.47
C ILE A 328 -6.41 4.30 6.93
N GLU A 329 -7.36 4.88 7.66
CA GLU A 329 -7.77 4.32 8.95
C GLU A 329 -8.75 3.15 8.74
N GLY A 330 -8.59 2.08 9.51
CA GLY A 330 -9.59 1.03 9.64
C GLY A 330 -9.74 0.06 8.45
N THR A 331 -8.64 -0.40 7.83
CA THR A 331 -8.72 -1.61 6.98
C THR A 331 -8.82 -2.85 7.86
N LYS A 332 -9.97 -3.53 7.83
CA LYS A 332 -10.26 -4.67 8.72
C LYS A 332 -10.26 -5.97 7.93
N LEU A 333 -9.54 -6.98 8.43
CA LEU A 333 -9.45 -8.31 7.84
C LEU A 333 -9.96 -9.34 8.86
N PHE A 334 -10.98 -10.11 8.50
CA PHE A 334 -11.64 -11.06 9.41
C PHE A 334 -11.63 -12.47 8.82
N ASN A 335 -11.28 -13.50 9.62
CA ASN A 335 -11.36 -14.92 9.23
C ASN A 335 -10.64 -15.28 7.91
N LEU A 336 -9.47 -14.67 7.65
CA LEU A 336 -8.67 -14.93 6.45
C LEU A 336 -7.47 -15.82 6.75
N ARG A 337 -7.16 -16.69 5.79
CA ARG A 337 -5.89 -17.40 5.72
C ARG A 337 -5.06 -16.84 4.58
N VAL A 338 -3.93 -16.23 4.90
CA VAL A 338 -3.05 -15.58 3.91
C VAL A 338 -1.69 -16.27 3.90
N PHE A 339 -1.23 -16.67 2.71
CA PHE A 339 0.04 -17.39 2.53
C PHE A 339 0.98 -16.68 1.56
N GLY A 340 2.25 -16.57 1.93
CA GLY A 340 3.35 -16.24 1.01
C GLY A 340 3.26 -14.82 0.44
N THR A 341 3.10 -13.82 1.31
CA THR A 341 2.82 -12.45 0.88
C THR A 341 3.67 -11.44 1.60
N THR A 342 3.80 -10.22 1.07
CA THR A 342 4.02 -9.05 1.92
C THR A 342 2.75 -8.20 2.03
N ILE A 343 2.56 -7.55 3.17
CA ILE A 343 1.55 -6.51 3.37
C ILE A 343 2.34 -5.24 3.55
N GLU A 344 2.16 -4.29 2.64
CA GLU A 344 2.98 -3.08 2.59
C GLU A 344 2.12 -1.83 2.71
N ASN A 345 2.56 -0.91 3.58
CA ASN A 345 1.96 0.40 3.74
C ASN A 345 2.94 1.50 3.31
N GLU A 346 2.57 2.27 2.29
CA GLU A 346 3.32 3.44 1.81
C GLU A 346 2.81 4.78 2.41
N MET A 347 2.14 4.79 3.56
CA MET A 347 1.58 6.03 4.13
C MET A 347 2.54 6.85 4.99
N SER A 348 2.46 8.18 4.84
CA SER A 348 3.27 9.16 5.59
C SER A 348 2.66 9.63 6.93
N GLY A 349 1.47 9.14 7.30
CA GLY A 349 0.79 9.50 8.55
C GLY A 349 -0.19 8.41 8.99
N HIS A 350 0.08 7.82 10.16
CA HIS A 350 -0.62 6.69 10.82
C HIS A 350 -0.60 5.37 10.02
N GLY A 351 -0.26 4.25 10.70
CA GLY A 351 -0.08 2.94 10.06
C GLY A 351 -1.37 2.30 9.54
N ILE A 352 -1.25 1.12 8.89
CA ILE A 352 -2.42 0.29 8.62
C ILE A 352 -2.87 -0.24 9.98
N GLU A 353 -4.01 0.23 10.46
CA GLU A 353 -4.67 -0.40 11.60
C GLU A 353 -5.35 -1.69 11.12
N VAL A 354 -4.61 -2.81 11.10
CA VAL A 354 -5.22 -4.11 10.83
C VAL A 354 -5.97 -4.58 12.08
N ARG A 355 -7.21 -4.13 12.29
CA ARG A 355 -8.06 -4.72 13.34
C ARG A 355 -8.49 -6.12 12.89
N MET A 356 -7.85 -7.14 13.47
CA MET A 356 -8.16 -8.54 13.23
C MET A 356 -9.07 -9.05 14.33
N ALA A 357 -10.38 -8.92 14.16
CA ALA A 357 -11.30 -9.69 14.99
C ALA A 357 -11.42 -11.10 14.38
N ALA A 358 -11.14 -12.13 15.18
CA ALA A 358 -11.28 -13.56 14.85
C ALA A 358 -10.28 -14.20 13.84
N ASN A 359 -9.66 -15.30 14.31
CA ASN A 359 -9.09 -16.43 13.56
C ASN A 359 -8.33 -16.12 12.25
N VAL A 360 -7.46 -15.11 12.25
CA VAL A 360 -6.56 -14.87 11.11
C VAL A 360 -5.32 -15.77 11.25
N PHE A 361 -5.08 -16.61 10.24
CA PHE A 361 -3.86 -17.41 10.12
C PHE A 361 -2.99 -16.81 9.03
N MET A 362 -1.79 -16.39 9.39
CA MET A 362 -0.81 -15.88 8.44
C MET A 362 0.46 -16.73 8.47
N SER A 363 0.95 -17.09 7.29
CA SER A 363 2.19 -17.86 7.17
C SER A 363 3.06 -17.38 6.03
N ASN A 364 4.36 -17.24 6.32
CA ASN A 364 5.36 -16.71 5.40
C ASN A 364 4.95 -15.33 4.88
N CYS A 365 4.56 -14.45 5.81
CA CYS A 365 4.13 -13.10 5.47
C CYS A 365 5.16 -12.06 5.91
N ASP A 366 5.52 -11.13 5.04
CA ASP A 366 6.36 -9.99 5.36
C ASP A 366 5.49 -8.75 5.60
N PHE A 367 5.72 -8.00 6.68
CA PHE A 367 5.00 -6.76 6.96
C PHE A 367 5.96 -5.60 6.84
N ILE A 368 5.71 -4.70 5.89
CA ILE A 368 6.63 -3.60 5.57
C ILE A 368 5.93 -2.26 5.77
N GLY A 369 6.54 -1.40 6.59
CA GLY A 369 6.05 -0.05 6.88
C GLY A 369 6.98 1.06 6.42
N HIS A 370 6.50 1.91 5.51
CA HIS A 370 7.24 3.07 5.03
C HIS A 370 6.64 4.37 5.56
N GLY A 371 7.07 4.79 6.77
CA GLY A 371 6.69 6.09 7.35
C GLY A 371 5.51 6.02 8.34
N GLY A 372 5.35 7.09 9.14
CA GLY A 372 4.30 7.22 10.17
C GLY A 372 4.59 6.57 11.53
N ASN A 373 4.00 7.13 12.60
CA ASN A 373 4.00 6.52 13.93
C ASN A 373 3.33 5.14 13.84
N GLY A 374 4.12 4.07 13.94
CA GLY A 374 3.70 2.68 14.10
C GLY A 374 2.89 2.05 12.96
N LEU A 375 3.36 0.89 12.45
CA LEU A 375 2.50 -0.04 11.70
C LEU A 375 1.32 -0.56 12.56
N PHE A 376 1.44 -0.39 13.88
CA PHE A 376 0.49 -0.81 14.90
C PHE A 376 0.28 0.31 15.96
N SER A 377 0.20 1.59 15.57
CA SER A 377 -0.13 2.65 16.55
C SER A 377 -1.64 2.74 16.75
N GLY A 378 -2.13 2.55 17.98
CA GLY A 378 -3.58 2.60 18.30
C GLY A 378 -4.22 1.25 18.65
N VAL A 379 -3.40 0.24 18.95
CA VAL A 379 -3.86 -1.09 19.41
C VAL A 379 -4.44 -0.98 20.82
N ASN A 380 -5.72 -0.63 20.93
CA ASN A 380 -6.48 -0.93 22.14
C ASN A 380 -6.76 -2.45 22.17
N HIS A 381 -5.97 -3.13 22.99
CA HIS A 381 -6.12 -4.40 23.71
C HIS A 381 -6.77 -5.68 23.12
N ASP A 382 -7.45 -5.71 21.97
CA ASP A 382 -8.19 -6.92 21.57
C ASP A 382 -7.76 -7.49 20.21
N PHE A 383 -6.54 -8.05 20.17
CA PHE A 383 -6.05 -8.82 19.03
C PHE A 383 -6.15 -10.33 19.29
N TYR A 384 -6.94 -11.04 18.47
CA TYR A 384 -6.93 -12.50 18.39
C TYR A 384 -6.30 -12.95 17.07
N ILE A 385 -5.00 -12.70 16.91
CA ILE A 385 -4.23 -13.39 15.86
C ILE A 385 -4.05 -14.83 16.34
N SER A 386 -4.81 -15.75 15.75
CA SER A 386 -4.81 -17.16 16.20
C SER A 386 -3.47 -17.83 15.92
N ARG A 387 -2.75 -17.43 14.86
CA ARG A 387 -1.41 -17.97 14.54
C ARG A 387 -0.63 -17.14 13.50
N LEU A 388 0.62 -16.80 13.84
CA LEU A 388 1.64 -16.33 12.89
C LEU A 388 2.70 -17.43 12.73
N VAL A 389 3.09 -17.75 11.50
CA VAL A 389 4.14 -18.75 11.22
C VAL A 389 5.13 -18.17 10.20
N ASN A 390 6.41 -18.09 10.56
CA ASN A 390 7.47 -17.59 9.66
C ASN A 390 7.20 -16.19 9.06
N CYS A 391 6.60 -15.29 9.82
CA CYS A 391 6.38 -13.92 9.35
C CYS A 391 7.60 -13.03 9.66
N ARG A 392 7.93 -12.10 8.76
CA ARG A 392 8.95 -11.07 8.97
C ARG A 392 8.28 -9.70 9.16
N PHE A 393 8.87 -8.86 9.98
CA PHE A 393 8.44 -7.47 10.16
C PHE A 393 9.62 -6.55 9.83
N GLU A 394 9.41 -5.60 8.92
CA GLU A 394 10.40 -4.61 8.52
C GLU A 394 9.81 -3.20 8.68
N MET A 395 10.42 -2.39 9.54
CA MET A 395 10.01 -1.01 9.80
C MET A 395 11.21 -0.08 9.63
N ASN A 396 10.96 1.10 9.06
CA ASN A 396 12.02 2.10 8.88
C ASN A 396 12.52 2.63 10.25
N LYS A 397 13.85 2.83 10.36
CA LYS A 397 14.63 2.99 11.61
C LYS A 397 14.19 4.13 12.54
N ASP A 398 13.43 5.10 12.04
CA ASP A 398 13.10 6.31 12.80
C ASP A 398 11.84 6.14 13.67
N ASN A 399 11.06 5.06 13.48
CA ASN A 399 9.82 4.80 14.20
C ASN A 399 9.92 3.46 14.94
N GLY A 400 10.06 3.50 16.27
CA GLY A 400 10.18 2.31 17.10
C GLY A 400 9.02 1.32 16.93
N VAL A 401 9.31 0.04 17.10
CA VAL A 401 8.30 -1.01 17.18
C VAL A 401 7.69 -0.97 18.58
N LEU A 402 6.45 -0.52 18.70
CA LEU A 402 5.65 -0.70 19.92
C LEU A 402 4.78 -1.94 19.71
N ILE A 403 5.23 -3.10 20.22
CA ILE A 403 4.36 -4.28 20.38
C ILE A 403 3.95 -4.29 21.85
N GLU A 404 2.82 -3.66 22.16
CA GLU A 404 2.24 -3.74 23.49
C GLU A 404 1.35 -4.97 23.60
N HIS A 405 1.80 -5.92 24.45
CA HIS A 405 1.04 -7.06 24.99
C HIS A 405 0.51 -8.08 23.97
N TYR A 406 1.24 -9.19 23.85
CA TYR A 406 0.82 -10.36 23.07
C TYR A 406 0.59 -11.55 24.01
N TYR A 407 -0.64 -12.08 24.08
CA TYR A 407 -0.89 -13.42 24.59
C TYR A 407 -0.56 -14.45 23.50
N ALA A 408 0.74 -14.68 23.27
CA ALA A 408 1.18 -15.69 22.32
C ALA A 408 1.24 -17.07 22.99
N TYR A 409 0.44 -18.03 22.51
CA TYR A 409 0.63 -19.44 22.86
C TYR A 409 1.85 -20.09 22.17
N GLN A 410 2.67 -19.35 21.41
CA GLN A 410 3.91 -19.87 20.82
C GLN A 410 5.01 -18.79 20.69
N LYS A 411 6.24 -19.23 20.96
CA LYS A 411 7.50 -18.47 21.07
C LYS A 411 7.84 -17.73 19.77
N ILE A 412 7.85 -16.39 19.82
CA ILE A 412 8.45 -15.55 18.77
C ILE A 412 9.97 -15.57 18.95
N ILE A 413 10.72 -16.00 17.94
CA ILE A 413 12.19 -15.99 17.95
C ILE A 413 12.64 -14.89 17.00
N PHE A 414 13.23 -13.83 17.53
CA PHE A 414 13.91 -12.82 16.73
C PHE A 414 15.32 -13.34 16.36
N PRO A 415 15.68 -13.46 15.08
CA PRO A 415 17.09 -13.55 14.70
C PRO A 415 17.74 -12.17 14.91
N LEU A 416 18.87 -12.16 15.62
CA LEU A 416 19.74 -10.99 15.80
C LEU A 416 20.47 -10.62 14.52
#